data_AF-A0A3N0I8W8-F1
#
_entry.id   AF-A0A3N0I8W8-F1
#
_cell.length_a   1.000
_cell.length_b   1.000
_cell.length_c   1.000
_cell.angle_alpha   90.00
_cell.angle_beta   90.00
_cell.angle_gamma   90.00
#
_symmetry.space_group_name_H-M   'P 1'
#
loop_
_entity.id
_entity.type
_entity.pdbx_description
1 polymer ?
#
loop_
_entity_poly.entity_id
_entity_poly.type
_entity_poly.pdbx_seq_one_letter_code
_entity_poly.pdbx_strand_id
1 'polypeptide(L)'
;MNLSEAEDLFGLSDGYTTKEVNKAHRRLAMQYHPDLNENSQASVFFMRQINEAKTLLEKAASHESQDYRQPKQDARKQKQSNRDEEAERRRRAREADETARQEASEEARRKQEERKRRAREAERQKAEQQQKEKDYLLACEMSLKVKTSEAHARVAERFKKLGDYKDAKIYVASHEAAAEKLRVIEAEQNKKTRRYGFLTACLTVATTGSLLFFMFRFAGAPGVITFLFFGGWLPPMLSITCRTGKDIRDACLFVGGALMVDFVSGTIAELIITGLKNPCVMACAGAQIVTIISGRIKPFTPAGIAGILIMSAVACVLLGVAVMFYINQQ
;
A
#
# COMPACT_ATOMS: atom_id res chain seq x y z
N MET A 1 -31.77 -89.05 -59.77
CA MET A 1 -30.47 -89.76 -59.74
C MET A 1 -29.75 -89.44 -58.44
N ASN A 2 -29.07 -90.42 -57.82
CA ASN A 2 -28.26 -90.22 -56.60
C ASN A 2 -26.78 -89.96 -56.93
N LEU A 3 -25.97 -89.50 -55.96
CA LEU A 3 -24.56 -89.15 -56.20
C LEU A 3 -23.71 -90.36 -56.65
N SER A 4 -23.83 -91.49 -55.97
CA SER A 4 -23.15 -92.74 -56.34
C SER A 4 -23.55 -93.26 -57.72
N GLU A 5 -24.84 -93.15 -58.08
CA GLU A 5 -25.31 -93.49 -59.44
C GLU A 5 -24.70 -92.58 -60.51
N ALA A 6 -24.46 -91.30 -60.18
CA ALA A 6 -23.84 -90.33 -61.09
C ALA A 6 -22.33 -90.60 -61.28
N GLU A 7 -21.63 -91.04 -60.23
CA GLU A 7 -20.23 -91.47 -60.26
C GLU A 7 -20.06 -92.71 -61.14
N ASP A 8 -20.92 -93.71 -60.95
CA ASP A 8 -20.96 -94.94 -61.74
C ASP A 8 -21.27 -94.66 -63.22
N LEU A 9 -22.24 -93.79 -63.50
CA LEU A 9 -22.58 -93.40 -64.88
C LEU A 9 -21.39 -92.78 -65.62
N PHE A 10 -20.59 -91.96 -64.93
CA PHE A 10 -19.43 -91.31 -65.52
C PHE A 10 -18.16 -92.17 -65.45
N GLY A 11 -18.20 -93.29 -64.70
CA GLY A 11 -17.07 -94.18 -64.46
C GLY A 11 -15.96 -93.48 -63.69
N LEU A 12 -16.31 -92.65 -62.72
CA LEU A 12 -15.38 -91.88 -61.89
C LEU A 12 -15.20 -92.58 -60.54
N SER A 13 -13.97 -92.59 -60.03
CA SER A 13 -13.67 -93.06 -58.67
C SER A 13 -13.86 -91.94 -57.65
N ASP A 14 -13.96 -92.32 -56.36
CA ASP A 14 -13.94 -91.38 -55.24
C ASP A 14 -12.79 -90.38 -55.36
N GLY A 15 -13.08 -89.08 -55.13
CA GLY A 15 -12.10 -87.99 -55.22
C GLY A 15 -11.87 -87.41 -56.62
N TYR A 16 -12.82 -87.56 -57.54
CA TYR A 16 -12.76 -86.97 -58.88
C TYR A 16 -12.65 -85.43 -58.84
N THR A 17 -11.94 -84.89 -59.82
CA THR A 17 -11.83 -83.44 -60.02
C THR A 17 -12.92 -82.91 -60.95
N THR A 18 -13.27 -81.63 -60.83
CA THR A 18 -14.21 -80.95 -61.75
C THR A 18 -13.77 -81.03 -63.22
N LYS A 19 -12.46 -81.21 -63.48
CA LYS A 19 -11.92 -81.43 -64.82
C LYS A 19 -12.27 -82.82 -65.36
N GLU A 20 -12.25 -83.85 -64.52
CA GLU A 20 -12.59 -85.22 -64.89
C GLU A 20 -14.08 -85.40 -65.13
N VAL A 21 -14.93 -84.78 -64.30
CA VAL A 21 -16.39 -84.70 -64.52
C VAL A 21 -16.72 -84.09 -65.88
N ASN A 22 -16.07 -82.96 -66.21
CA ASN A 22 -16.27 -82.29 -67.49
C ASN A 22 -15.71 -83.06 -68.69
N LYS A 23 -14.72 -83.93 -68.49
CA LYS A 23 -14.15 -84.80 -69.52
C LYS A 23 -15.07 -86.00 -69.79
N ALA A 24 -15.58 -86.64 -68.74
CA ALA A 24 -16.52 -87.75 -68.82
C ALA A 24 -17.86 -87.32 -69.45
N HIS A 25 -18.39 -86.16 -69.02
CA HIS A 25 -19.60 -85.56 -69.60
C HIS A 25 -19.47 -85.36 -71.11
N ARG A 26 -18.37 -84.75 -71.57
CA ARG A 26 -18.14 -84.53 -73.02
C ARG A 26 -18.10 -85.84 -73.80
N ARG A 27 -17.43 -86.87 -73.26
CA ARG A 27 -17.35 -88.20 -73.91
C ARG A 27 -18.73 -88.83 -74.07
N LEU A 28 -19.52 -88.85 -73.00
CA LEU A 28 -20.87 -89.44 -73.01
C LEU A 28 -21.86 -88.61 -73.84
N ALA A 29 -21.76 -87.28 -73.78
CA ALA A 29 -22.60 -86.38 -74.56
C ALA A 29 -22.36 -86.54 -76.07
N MET A 30 -21.12 -86.78 -76.50
CA MET A 30 -20.81 -87.06 -77.91
C MET A 30 -21.39 -88.40 -78.37
N GLN A 31 -21.38 -89.42 -77.49
CA GLN A 31 -21.90 -90.75 -77.82
C GLN A 31 -23.43 -90.77 -77.92
N TYR A 32 -24.12 -90.07 -77.02
CA TYR A 32 -25.58 -90.08 -76.91
C TYR A 32 -26.23 -88.78 -77.41
N HIS A 33 -25.55 -87.99 -78.26
CA HIS A 33 -26.13 -86.76 -78.79
C HIS A 33 -27.36 -87.07 -79.66
N PRO A 34 -28.48 -86.35 -79.50
CA PRO A 34 -29.69 -86.59 -80.30
C PRO A 34 -29.44 -86.39 -81.80
N ASP A 35 -28.66 -85.38 -82.18
CA ASP A 35 -28.32 -85.11 -83.59
C ASP A 35 -27.50 -86.23 -84.26
N LEU A 36 -26.67 -86.95 -83.50
CA LEU A 36 -25.84 -88.04 -84.05
C LEU A 36 -26.59 -89.38 -84.09
N ASN A 37 -27.72 -89.49 -83.38
CA ASN A 37 -28.47 -90.73 -83.19
C ASN A 37 -29.93 -90.59 -83.65
N GLU A 38 -30.15 -89.88 -84.75
CA GLU A 38 -31.45 -89.73 -85.43
C GLU A 38 -32.61 -89.32 -84.49
N ASN A 39 -32.32 -88.55 -83.45
CA ASN A 39 -33.29 -88.14 -82.42
C ASN A 39 -34.04 -89.31 -81.75
N SER A 40 -33.38 -90.46 -81.58
CA SER A 40 -33.98 -91.58 -80.87
C SER A 40 -34.40 -91.16 -79.45
N GLN A 41 -35.58 -91.63 -79.01
CA GLN A 41 -36.11 -91.32 -77.68
C GLN A 41 -35.15 -91.78 -76.57
N ALA A 42 -34.37 -92.84 -76.84
CA ALA A 42 -33.33 -93.34 -75.96
C ALA A 42 -32.17 -92.33 -75.79
N SER A 43 -31.65 -91.73 -76.87
CA SER A 43 -30.57 -90.74 -76.81
C SER A 43 -30.97 -89.48 -76.03
N VAL A 44 -32.21 -89.02 -76.21
CA VAL A 44 -32.78 -87.89 -75.44
C VAL A 44 -32.85 -88.23 -73.95
N PHE A 45 -33.29 -89.44 -73.61
CA PHE A 45 -33.39 -89.91 -72.23
C PHE A 45 -32.01 -90.04 -71.57
N PHE A 46 -31.02 -90.62 -72.25
CA PHE A 46 -29.65 -90.73 -71.73
C PHE A 46 -28.96 -89.38 -71.60
N MET A 47 -29.13 -88.47 -72.55
CA MET A 47 -28.58 -87.11 -72.46
C MET A 47 -29.12 -86.35 -71.25
N ARG A 48 -30.42 -86.51 -70.94
CA ARG A 48 -31.01 -85.92 -69.73
C ARG A 48 -30.36 -86.45 -68.46
N GLN A 49 -30.15 -87.76 -68.36
CA GLN A 49 -29.46 -88.38 -67.22
C GLN A 49 -28.00 -87.93 -67.10
N ILE A 50 -27.28 -87.83 -68.22
CA ILE A 50 -25.89 -87.34 -68.26
C ILE A 50 -25.80 -85.89 -67.74
N ASN A 51 -26.77 -85.04 -68.11
CA ASN A 51 -26.81 -83.66 -67.62
C ASN A 51 -27.19 -83.57 -66.14
N GLU A 52 -28.15 -84.39 -65.68
CA GLU A 52 -28.52 -84.49 -64.26
C GLU A 52 -27.31 -84.93 -63.41
N ALA A 53 -26.61 -86.00 -63.83
CA ALA A 53 -25.40 -86.51 -63.19
C ALA A 53 -24.32 -85.42 -63.05
N LYS A 54 -24.01 -84.69 -64.14
CA LYS A 54 -23.02 -83.60 -64.12
C LYS A 54 -23.36 -82.55 -63.06
N THR A 55 -24.62 -82.10 -63.01
CA THR A 55 -25.01 -81.05 -62.06
C THR A 55 -24.90 -81.47 -60.60
N LEU A 56 -25.12 -82.77 -60.31
CA LEU A 56 -24.95 -83.33 -58.97
C LEU A 56 -23.47 -83.40 -58.57
N LEU A 57 -22.62 -83.92 -59.46
CA LEU A 57 -21.17 -84.03 -59.23
C LEU A 57 -20.50 -82.65 -59.09
N GLU A 58 -20.91 -81.65 -59.87
CA GLU A 58 -20.37 -80.29 -59.77
C GLU A 58 -20.75 -79.60 -58.44
N LYS A 59 -21.96 -79.84 -57.92
CA LYS A 59 -22.38 -79.32 -56.60
C LYS A 59 -21.58 -79.96 -55.46
N ALA A 60 -21.35 -81.28 -55.53
CA ALA A 60 -20.55 -82.00 -54.55
C ALA A 60 -19.10 -81.50 -54.51
N ALA A 61 -18.46 -81.38 -55.67
CA ALA A 61 -17.09 -80.86 -55.78
C ALA A 61 -16.97 -79.38 -55.36
N SER A 62 -18.01 -78.58 -55.57
CA SER A 62 -18.03 -77.17 -55.16
C SER A 62 -18.06 -77.02 -53.65
N HIS A 63 -18.87 -77.82 -52.94
CA HIS A 63 -18.97 -77.81 -51.49
C HIS A 63 -17.62 -78.11 -50.80
N GLU A 64 -16.88 -79.10 -51.30
CA GLU A 64 -15.57 -79.48 -50.74
C GLU A 64 -14.50 -78.37 -50.93
N SER A 65 -14.51 -77.69 -52.08
CA SER A 65 -13.59 -76.58 -52.34
C SER A 65 -13.89 -75.31 -51.51
N GLN A 66 -15.14 -75.16 -51.07
CA GLN A 66 -15.62 -74.02 -50.31
C GLN A 66 -15.27 -74.17 -48.82
N ASP A 67 -15.33 -75.40 -48.31
CA ASP A 67 -14.92 -75.77 -46.94
C ASP A 67 -13.43 -75.47 -46.69
N TYR A 68 -12.55 -75.76 -47.65
CA TYR A 68 -11.11 -75.42 -47.53
C TYR A 68 -10.79 -73.91 -47.64
N ARG A 69 -11.67 -73.09 -48.25
CA ARG A 69 -11.43 -71.64 -48.42
C ARG A 69 -11.88 -70.80 -47.24
N GLN A 70 -12.89 -71.22 -46.49
CA GLN A 70 -13.44 -70.47 -45.36
C GLN A 70 -12.42 -70.23 -44.23
N PRO A 71 -11.67 -71.22 -43.72
CA PRO A 71 -10.74 -71.04 -42.60
C PRO A 71 -9.65 -70.01 -42.89
N LYS A 72 -9.20 -69.94 -44.15
CA LYS A 72 -8.14 -69.03 -44.58
C LYS A 72 -8.63 -67.58 -44.70
N GLN A 73 -9.90 -67.37 -45.06
CA GLN A 73 -10.51 -66.04 -45.08
C GLN A 73 -10.82 -65.55 -43.67
N ASP A 74 -11.32 -66.44 -42.80
CA ASP A 74 -11.66 -66.09 -41.42
C ASP A 74 -10.40 -65.79 -40.59
N ALA A 75 -9.33 -66.57 -40.76
CA ALA A 75 -8.03 -66.27 -40.13
C ALA A 75 -7.45 -64.91 -40.58
N ARG A 76 -7.66 -64.50 -41.85
CA ARG A 76 -7.26 -63.17 -42.34
C ARG A 76 -8.08 -62.05 -41.71
N LYS A 77 -9.42 -62.22 -41.66
CA LYS A 77 -10.31 -61.24 -41.02
C LYS A 77 -10.01 -61.07 -39.53
N GLN A 78 -9.77 -62.17 -38.82
CA GLN A 78 -9.44 -62.14 -37.41
C GLN A 78 -8.09 -61.45 -37.16
N LYS A 79 -7.07 -61.73 -37.99
CA LYS A 79 -5.77 -61.04 -37.90
C LYS A 79 -5.88 -59.54 -38.19
N GLN A 80 -6.74 -59.13 -39.12
CA GLN A 80 -7.01 -57.73 -39.40
C GLN A 80 -7.72 -57.05 -38.21
N SER A 81 -8.78 -57.65 -37.69
CA SER A 81 -9.52 -57.17 -36.51
C SER A 81 -8.60 -56.96 -35.30
N ASN A 82 -7.73 -57.93 -35.01
CA ASN A 82 -6.79 -57.83 -33.90
C ASN A 82 -5.79 -56.67 -34.08
N ARG A 83 -5.34 -56.41 -35.32
CA ARG A 83 -4.48 -55.27 -35.63
C ARG A 83 -5.18 -53.94 -35.44
N ASP A 84 -6.43 -53.84 -35.87
CA ASP A 84 -7.22 -52.62 -35.77
C ASP A 84 -7.55 -52.31 -34.30
N GLU A 85 -7.92 -53.32 -33.52
CA GLU A 85 -8.11 -53.20 -32.07
C GLU A 85 -6.83 -52.76 -31.35
N GLU A 86 -5.67 -53.34 -31.71
CA GLU A 86 -4.40 -52.97 -31.10
C GLU A 86 -4.02 -51.53 -31.46
N ALA A 87 -4.25 -51.11 -32.71
CA ALA A 87 -4.04 -49.73 -33.15
C ALA A 87 -4.94 -48.75 -32.40
N GLU A 88 -6.21 -49.10 -32.19
CA GLU A 88 -7.16 -48.28 -31.43
C GLU A 88 -6.78 -48.20 -29.95
N ARG A 89 -6.39 -49.31 -29.31
CA ARG A 89 -5.87 -49.30 -27.93
C ARG A 89 -4.64 -48.41 -27.80
N ARG A 90 -3.70 -48.49 -28.75
CA ARG A 90 -2.51 -47.61 -28.77
C ARG A 90 -2.88 -46.13 -28.94
N ARG A 91 -3.89 -45.82 -29.76
CA ARG A 91 -4.38 -44.45 -29.93
C ARG A 91 -5.00 -43.91 -28.63
N ARG A 92 -5.91 -44.66 -28.02
CA ARG A 92 -6.55 -44.29 -26.74
C ARG A 92 -5.51 -44.12 -25.62
N ALA A 93 -4.48 -44.96 -25.57
CA ALA A 93 -3.40 -44.83 -24.60
C ALA A 93 -2.58 -43.54 -24.78
N ARG A 94 -2.32 -43.12 -26.03
CA ARG A 94 -1.63 -41.84 -26.32
C ARG A 94 -2.50 -40.64 -25.97
N GLU A 95 -3.78 -40.68 -26.31
CA GLU A 95 -4.73 -39.62 -25.97
C GLU A 95 -4.83 -39.47 -24.44
N ALA A 96 -4.90 -40.58 -23.69
CA ALA A 96 -4.91 -40.56 -22.23
C ALA A 96 -3.58 -40.04 -21.60
N ASP A 97 -2.43 -40.40 -22.16
CA ASP A 97 -1.13 -39.85 -21.73
C ASP A 97 -1.02 -38.35 -22.03
N GLU A 98 -1.54 -37.90 -23.18
CA GLU A 98 -1.56 -36.49 -23.54
C GLU A 98 -2.47 -35.68 -22.62
N THR A 99 -3.68 -36.15 -22.32
CA THR A 99 -4.57 -35.48 -21.36
C THR A 99 -3.97 -35.45 -19.96
N ALA A 100 -3.37 -36.55 -19.50
CA ALA A 100 -2.70 -36.59 -18.20
C ALA A 100 -1.53 -35.60 -18.12
N ARG A 101 -0.76 -35.43 -19.20
CA ARG A 101 0.31 -34.41 -19.27
C ARG A 101 -0.23 -32.99 -19.25
N GLN A 102 -1.34 -32.72 -19.95
CA GLN A 102 -1.99 -31.41 -19.94
C GLN A 102 -2.51 -31.07 -18.54
N GLU A 103 -3.18 -32.00 -17.88
CA GLU A 103 -3.68 -31.84 -16.51
C GLU A 103 -2.54 -31.62 -15.51
N ALA A 104 -1.46 -32.41 -15.60
CA ALA A 104 -0.29 -32.25 -14.73
C ALA A 104 0.41 -30.90 -14.94
N SER A 105 0.51 -30.43 -16.19
CA SER A 105 1.06 -29.12 -16.53
C SER A 105 0.18 -27.98 -15.99
N GLU A 106 -1.13 -28.10 -16.12
CA GLU A 106 -2.06 -27.11 -15.58
C GLU A 106 -2.06 -27.08 -14.05
N GLU A 107 -2.02 -28.24 -13.40
CA GLU A 107 -1.91 -28.35 -11.94
C GLU A 107 -0.59 -27.73 -11.44
N ALA A 108 0.53 -28.00 -12.14
CA ALA A 108 1.81 -27.38 -11.83
C ALA A 108 1.76 -25.85 -11.96
N ARG A 109 1.10 -25.33 -13.01
CA ARG A 109 0.87 -23.89 -13.19
C ARG A 109 0.04 -23.29 -12.06
N ARG A 110 -1.07 -23.95 -11.67
CA ARG A 110 -1.93 -23.52 -10.55
C ARG A 110 -1.16 -23.49 -9.23
N LYS A 111 -0.38 -24.54 -8.92
CA LYS A 111 0.49 -24.59 -7.72
C LYS A 111 1.56 -23.50 -7.73
N GLN A 112 2.14 -23.20 -8.89
CA GLN A 112 3.14 -22.14 -9.02
C GLN A 112 2.53 -20.76 -8.81
N GLU A 113 1.35 -20.50 -9.35
CA GLU A 113 0.62 -19.25 -9.17
C GLU A 113 0.18 -19.05 -7.71
N GLU A 114 -0.32 -20.10 -7.08
CA GLU A 114 -0.68 -20.07 -5.66
C GLU A 114 0.54 -19.79 -4.77
N ARG A 115 1.69 -20.42 -5.04
CA ARG A 115 2.95 -20.13 -4.35
C ARG A 115 3.37 -18.68 -4.53
N LYS A 116 3.26 -18.12 -5.74
CA LYS A 116 3.55 -16.70 -6.01
C LYS A 116 2.60 -15.77 -5.24
N ARG A 117 1.31 -16.11 -5.17
CA ARG A 117 0.33 -15.35 -4.40
C ARG A 117 0.64 -15.35 -2.91
N ARG A 118 0.89 -16.53 -2.32
CA ARG A 118 1.29 -16.67 -0.91
C ARG A 118 2.59 -15.93 -0.61
N ALA A 119 3.57 -15.96 -1.52
CA ALA A 119 4.82 -15.22 -1.37
C ALA A 119 4.59 -13.70 -1.34
N ARG A 120 3.77 -13.17 -2.26
CA ARG A 120 3.40 -11.74 -2.30
C ARG A 120 2.63 -11.31 -1.04
N GLU A 121 1.70 -12.14 -0.56
CA GLU A 121 0.95 -11.86 0.66
C GLU A 121 1.88 -11.86 1.90
N ALA A 122 2.79 -12.83 1.99
CA ALA A 122 3.80 -12.87 3.06
C ALA A 122 4.74 -11.66 3.01
N GLU A 123 5.15 -11.22 1.81
CA GLU A 123 5.98 -10.02 1.63
C GLU A 123 5.24 -8.75 2.08
N ARG A 124 3.96 -8.61 1.72
CA ARG A 124 3.10 -7.51 2.18
C ARG A 124 2.97 -7.49 3.71
N GLN A 125 2.74 -8.65 4.33
CA GLN A 125 2.68 -8.76 5.79
C GLN A 125 4.01 -8.38 6.45
N LYS A 126 5.14 -8.82 5.90
CA LYS A 126 6.47 -8.41 6.39
C LYS A 126 6.69 -6.91 6.25
N ALA A 127 6.31 -6.31 5.12
CA ALA A 127 6.41 -4.87 4.91
C ALA A 127 5.52 -4.08 5.89
N GLU A 128 4.30 -4.54 6.14
CA GLU A 128 3.40 -3.94 7.12
C GLU A 128 3.96 -4.04 8.55
N GLN A 129 4.52 -5.20 8.92
CA GLN A 129 5.19 -5.39 10.21
C GLN A 129 6.41 -4.47 10.37
N GLN A 130 7.25 -4.36 9.33
CA GLN A 130 8.39 -3.45 9.32
C GLN A 130 7.95 -1.99 9.43
N GLN A 131 6.85 -1.61 8.77
CA GLN A 131 6.30 -0.27 8.86
C GLN A 131 5.77 0.02 10.28
N LYS A 132 5.01 -0.91 10.88
CA LYS A 132 4.57 -0.82 12.28
C LYS A 132 5.74 -0.73 13.25
N GLU A 133 6.82 -1.47 13.00
CA GLU A 133 8.04 -1.39 13.80
C GLU A 133 8.72 -0.02 13.70
N LYS A 134 8.86 0.52 12.49
CA LYS A 134 9.40 1.88 12.28
C LYS A 134 8.54 2.94 12.97
N ASP A 135 7.22 2.85 12.82
CA ASP A 135 6.28 3.78 13.44
C ASP A 135 6.31 3.67 14.97
N TYR A 136 6.47 2.47 15.52
CA TYR A 136 6.67 2.23 16.96
C TYR A 136 7.97 2.85 17.47
N LEU A 137 9.09 2.62 16.78
CA LEU A 137 10.38 3.19 17.15
C LEU A 137 10.37 4.72 17.08
N LEU A 138 9.75 5.29 16.04
CA LEU A 138 9.58 6.74 15.91
C LEU A 138 8.72 7.31 17.06
N ALA A 139 7.63 6.63 17.44
CA ALA A 139 6.81 7.03 18.57
C ALA A 139 7.59 6.98 19.90
N CYS A 140 8.45 5.98 20.08
CA CYS A 140 9.37 5.89 21.22
C CYS A 140 10.44 6.99 21.20
N GLU A 141 10.96 7.38 20.04
CA GLU A 141 11.91 8.49 19.96
C GLU A 141 11.22 9.82 20.32
N MET A 142 10.00 10.03 19.83
CA MET A 142 9.20 11.20 20.15
C MET A 142 8.89 11.26 21.65
N SER A 143 8.55 10.13 22.28
CA SER A 143 8.24 10.10 23.72
C SER A 143 9.38 10.59 24.59
N LEU A 144 10.63 10.28 24.22
CA LEU A 144 11.83 10.72 24.93
C LEU A 144 12.10 12.23 24.82
N LYS A 145 11.64 12.87 23.74
CA LYS A 145 11.89 14.30 23.45
C LYS A 145 10.78 15.23 23.94
N VAL A 146 9.67 14.68 24.43
CA VAL A 146 8.48 15.46 24.80
C VAL A 146 8.71 16.22 26.11
N LYS A 147 8.28 17.49 26.13
CA LYS A 147 8.31 18.36 27.32
C LYS A 147 6.97 19.02 27.65
N THR A 148 6.02 19.04 26.72
CA THR A 148 4.76 19.78 26.84
C THR A 148 3.58 18.82 26.90
N SER A 149 2.49 19.24 27.54
CA SER A 149 1.27 18.43 27.66
C SER A 149 0.71 18.03 26.29
N GLU A 150 0.71 18.97 25.34
CA GLU A 150 0.23 18.76 23.98
C GLU A 150 1.10 17.76 23.20
N ALA A 151 2.41 17.79 23.39
CA ALA A 151 3.31 16.85 22.74
C ALA A 151 3.13 15.42 23.31
N HIS A 152 2.81 15.25 24.60
CA HIS A 152 2.45 13.95 25.16
C HIS A 152 1.14 13.42 24.57
N ALA A 153 0.15 14.28 24.37
CA ALA A 153 -1.10 13.90 23.71
C ALA A 153 -0.87 13.42 22.26
N ARG A 154 -0.03 14.12 21.49
CA ARG A 154 0.33 13.70 20.12
C ARG A 154 1.05 12.36 20.06
N VAL A 155 1.91 12.07 21.04
CA VAL A 155 2.59 10.77 21.15
C VAL A 155 1.60 9.67 21.52
N ALA A 156 0.68 9.92 22.45
CA ALA A 156 -0.39 8.97 22.80
C ALA A 156 -1.26 8.63 21.58
N GLU A 157 -1.63 9.60 20.74
CA GLU A 157 -2.38 9.34 19.50
C GLU A 157 -1.61 8.46 18.51
N ARG A 158 -0.28 8.65 18.39
CA ARG A 158 0.55 7.77 17.54
C ARG A 158 0.58 6.34 18.07
N PHE A 159 0.71 6.14 19.38
CA PHE A 159 0.63 4.79 19.96
C PHE A 159 -0.76 4.17 19.84
N LYS A 160 -1.85 4.95 19.90
CA LYS A 160 -3.21 4.45 19.62
C LYS A 160 -3.35 3.89 18.21
N LYS A 161 -2.74 4.52 17.20
CA LYS A 161 -2.74 4.03 15.81
C LYS A 161 -2.05 2.67 15.65
N LEU A 162 -1.14 2.32 16.55
CA LEU A 162 -0.45 1.02 16.55
C LEU A 162 -1.29 -0.11 17.17
N GLY A 163 -2.39 0.21 17.87
CA GLY A 163 -3.31 -0.77 18.44
C GLY A 163 -2.64 -1.70 19.47
N ASP A 164 -2.72 -3.01 19.22
CA ASP A 164 -2.17 -4.08 20.06
C ASP A 164 -0.71 -4.43 19.73
N TYR A 165 0.00 -3.58 18.99
CA TYR A 165 1.38 -3.84 18.63
C TYR A 165 2.32 -3.62 19.84
N LYS A 166 2.96 -4.70 20.30
CA LYS A 166 3.87 -4.71 21.47
C LYS A 166 3.17 -4.07 22.69
N ASP A 167 3.88 -3.22 23.41
CA ASP A 167 3.39 -2.57 24.64
C ASP A 167 2.71 -1.21 24.39
N ALA A 168 2.27 -0.91 23.16
CA ALA A 168 1.75 0.41 22.78
C ALA A 168 0.62 0.89 23.71
N LYS A 169 -0.27 0.01 24.15
CA LYS A 169 -1.34 0.31 25.12
C LYS A 169 -0.81 0.87 26.44
N ILE A 170 0.29 0.34 26.95
CA ILE A 170 0.90 0.78 28.20
C ILE A 170 1.47 2.21 28.02
N TYR A 171 2.12 2.46 26.87
CA TYR A 171 2.65 3.79 26.54
C TYR A 171 1.54 4.84 26.34
N VAL A 172 0.39 4.47 25.75
CA VAL A 172 -0.77 5.37 25.65
C VAL A 172 -1.21 5.82 27.02
N ALA A 173 -1.49 4.88 27.94
CA ALA A 173 -1.97 5.21 29.28
C ALA A 173 -0.96 6.07 30.07
N SER A 174 0.33 5.74 29.96
CA SER A 174 1.42 6.51 30.57
C SER A 174 1.46 7.95 30.06
N HIS A 175 1.39 8.16 28.74
CA HIS A 175 1.46 9.50 28.16
C HIS A 175 0.19 10.33 28.36
N GLU A 176 -0.99 9.71 28.40
CA GLU A 176 -2.23 10.41 28.75
C GLU A 176 -2.20 10.91 30.20
N ALA A 177 -1.76 10.07 31.14
CA ALA A 177 -1.59 10.46 32.54
C ALA A 177 -0.53 11.57 32.70
N ALA A 178 0.58 11.50 31.95
CA ALA A 178 1.59 12.56 31.95
C ALA A 178 1.07 13.87 31.35
N ALA A 179 0.30 13.81 30.26
CA ALA A 179 -0.32 14.97 29.63
C ALA A 179 -1.31 15.66 30.57
N GLU A 180 -2.15 14.90 31.28
CA GLU A 180 -3.09 15.44 32.25
C GLU A 180 -2.39 16.16 33.40
N LYS A 181 -1.35 15.53 33.98
CA LYS A 181 -0.53 16.17 35.02
C LYS A 181 0.07 17.49 34.55
N LEU A 182 0.63 17.53 33.33
CA LEU A 182 1.21 18.75 32.78
C LEU A 182 0.15 19.82 32.47
N ARG A 183 -1.05 19.45 32.02
CA ARG A 183 -2.16 20.40 31.81
C ARG A 183 -2.56 21.10 33.11
N VAL A 184 -2.64 20.37 34.22
CA VAL A 184 -2.94 20.95 35.52
C VAL A 184 -1.86 21.96 35.92
N ILE A 185 -0.58 21.59 35.77
CA ILE A 185 0.55 22.47 36.05
C ILE A 185 0.51 23.72 35.16
N GLU A 186 0.33 23.57 33.85
CA GLU A 186 0.24 24.67 32.88
C GLU A 186 -0.95 25.60 33.21
N ALA A 187 -2.10 25.05 33.60
CA ALA A 187 -3.27 25.82 34.01
C ALA A 187 -3.02 26.62 35.31
N GLU A 188 -2.34 26.04 36.29
CA GLU A 188 -1.95 26.77 37.50
C GLU A 188 -0.94 27.89 37.21
N GLN A 189 0.06 27.62 36.37
CA GLN A 189 1.02 28.63 35.94
C GLN A 189 0.30 29.76 35.22
N ASN A 190 -0.62 29.47 34.30
CA ASN A 190 -1.39 30.48 33.60
C ASN A 190 -2.27 31.31 34.56
N LYS A 191 -2.91 30.68 35.56
CA LYS A 191 -3.63 31.40 36.64
C LYS A 191 -2.71 32.36 37.40
N LYS A 192 -1.50 31.92 37.77
CA LYS A 192 -0.49 32.75 38.43
C LYS A 192 -0.06 33.90 37.52
N THR A 193 0.30 33.63 36.27
CA THR A 193 0.68 34.64 35.27
C THR A 193 -0.41 35.66 35.04
N ARG A 194 -1.69 35.26 35.00
CA ARG A 194 -2.82 36.20 34.87
C ARG A 194 -2.97 37.11 36.10
N ARG A 195 -2.77 36.58 37.32
CA ARG A 195 -2.77 37.38 38.55
C ARG A 195 -1.62 38.38 38.58
N TYR A 196 -0.40 37.92 38.29
CA TYR A 196 0.77 38.81 38.23
C TYR A 196 0.65 39.83 37.10
N GLY A 197 0.16 39.43 35.92
CA GLY A 197 -0.09 40.33 34.80
C GLY A 197 -1.11 41.41 35.12
N PHE A 198 -2.19 41.07 35.83
CA PHE A 198 -3.15 42.05 36.31
C PHE A 198 -2.53 43.02 37.33
N LEU A 199 -1.76 42.49 38.30
CA LEU A 199 -1.09 43.32 39.30
C LEU A 199 -0.07 44.27 38.65
N THR A 200 0.73 43.76 37.71
CA THR A 200 1.69 44.56 36.95
C THR A 200 0.96 45.65 36.17
N ALA A 201 -0.11 45.32 35.42
CA ALA A 201 -0.88 46.31 34.68
C ALA A 201 -1.47 47.41 35.57
N CYS A 202 -2.02 47.07 36.74
CA CYS A 202 -2.51 48.04 37.72
C CYS A 202 -1.39 48.95 38.22
N LEU A 203 -0.21 48.38 38.51
CA LEU A 203 0.94 49.16 38.96
C LEU A 203 1.42 50.11 37.87
N THR A 204 1.48 49.67 36.60
CA THR A 204 1.87 50.53 35.48
C THR A 204 0.90 51.70 35.30
N VAL A 205 -0.41 51.45 35.40
CA VAL A 205 -1.44 52.50 35.31
C VAL A 205 -1.33 53.48 36.48
N ALA A 206 -1.09 52.99 37.70
CA ALA A 206 -0.88 53.86 38.86
C ALA A 206 0.37 54.73 38.69
N THR A 207 1.50 54.15 38.29
CA THR A 207 2.76 54.91 38.11
C THR A 207 2.69 55.91 36.96
N THR A 208 2.06 55.55 35.83
CA THR A 208 1.91 56.47 34.70
C THR A 208 0.89 57.57 35.01
N GLY A 209 -0.20 57.26 35.71
CA GLY A 209 -1.16 58.25 36.21
C GLY A 209 -0.51 59.25 37.17
N SER A 210 0.29 58.79 38.13
CA SER A 210 1.01 59.68 39.05
C SER A 210 2.05 60.56 38.34
N LEU A 211 2.77 60.03 37.36
CA LEU A 211 3.71 60.81 36.55
C LEU A 211 2.98 61.89 35.73
N LEU A 212 1.87 61.56 35.09
CA LEU A 212 1.06 62.52 34.33
C LEU A 212 0.49 63.61 35.24
N PHE A 213 0.00 63.24 36.42
CA PHE A 213 -0.49 64.20 37.40
C PHE A 213 0.62 65.13 37.90
N PHE A 214 1.81 64.59 38.18
CA PHE A 214 2.97 65.38 38.59
C PHE A 214 3.42 66.33 37.49
N MET A 215 3.50 65.86 36.24
CA MET A 215 3.83 66.69 35.08
C MET A 215 2.81 67.81 34.84
N PHE A 216 1.51 67.51 35.00
CA PHE A 216 0.46 68.53 34.92
C PHE A 216 0.61 69.60 36.00
N ARG A 217 0.97 69.20 37.24
CA ARG A 217 1.09 70.13 38.37
C ARG A 217 2.28 71.08 38.27
N PHE A 218 3.38 70.66 37.65
CA PHE A 218 4.62 71.43 37.55
C PHE A 218 4.80 72.19 36.23
N ALA A 219 4.36 71.62 35.10
CA ALA A 219 4.60 72.21 33.78
C ALA A 219 3.33 72.82 33.13
N GLY A 220 2.17 72.68 33.77
CA GLY A 220 0.88 73.13 33.24
C GLY A 220 0.41 72.36 32.01
N ALA A 221 -0.70 72.81 31.41
CA ALA A 221 -1.30 72.17 30.23
C ALA A 221 -0.35 71.97 29.02
N PRO A 222 0.58 72.89 28.68
CA PRO A 222 1.46 72.69 27.53
C PRO A 222 2.46 71.54 27.74
N GLY A 223 2.94 71.33 28.97
CA GLY A 223 3.87 70.22 29.27
C GLY A 223 3.24 68.84 29.10
N VAL A 224 1.94 68.71 29.42
CA VAL A 224 1.20 67.45 29.26
C VAL A 224 0.91 67.14 27.79
N ILE A 225 0.62 68.14 26.97
CA ILE A 225 0.40 67.96 25.52
C ILE A 225 1.68 67.47 24.85
N THR A 226 2.83 68.05 25.18
CA THR A 226 4.13 67.61 24.63
C THR A 226 4.45 66.17 25.05
N PHE A 227 4.17 65.79 26.30
CA PHE A 227 4.39 64.41 26.76
C PHE A 227 3.45 63.41 26.08
N LEU A 228 2.17 63.75 25.87
CA LEU A 228 1.23 62.89 25.14
C LEU A 228 1.57 62.76 23.65
N PHE A 229 2.13 63.80 23.02
CA PHE A 229 2.55 63.75 21.61
C PHE A 229 3.89 63.03 21.39
N PHE A 230 4.87 63.19 22.27
CA PHE A 230 6.23 62.65 22.07
C PHE A 230 6.58 61.43 22.94
N GLY A 231 5.92 61.19 24.07
CA GLY A 231 6.29 60.12 25.03
C GLY A 231 5.17 59.17 25.45
N GLY A 232 3.90 59.58 25.33
CA GLY A 232 2.74 58.88 25.89
C GLY A 232 2.25 57.65 25.12
N TRP A 233 2.76 57.41 23.91
CA TRP A 233 2.29 56.31 23.04
C TRP A 233 3.04 54.99 23.25
N LEU A 234 4.17 55.01 23.97
CA LEU A 234 4.95 53.80 24.24
C LEU A 234 4.25 52.82 25.22
N PRO A 235 3.65 53.25 26.34
CA PRO A 235 3.06 52.33 27.32
C PRO A 235 1.77 51.61 26.87
N PRO A 236 0.79 52.24 26.17
CA PRO A 236 -0.47 51.57 25.80
C PRO A 236 -0.29 50.44 24.78
N MET A 237 0.65 50.58 23.84
CA MET A 237 0.92 49.56 22.80
C MET A 237 1.47 48.25 23.38
N LEU A 238 2.25 48.31 24.47
CA LEU A 238 2.78 47.13 25.16
C LEU A 238 1.75 46.39 26.02
N SER A 239 0.67 47.07 26.45
CA SER A 239 -0.37 46.46 27.27
C SER A 239 -1.41 45.67 26.44
N ILE A 240 -1.69 46.12 25.22
CA ILE A 240 -2.66 45.47 24.32
C ILE A 240 -2.12 44.12 23.79
N THR A 241 -0.81 44.00 23.56
CA THR A 241 -0.19 42.76 23.06
C THR A 241 -0.14 41.64 24.11
N CYS A 242 -0.18 41.96 25.41
CA CYS A 242 -0.21 40.96 26.49
C CYS A 242 -1.57 40.24 26.63
N ARG A 243 -2.65 40.73 26.00
CA ARG A 243 -4.00 40.17 26.18
C ARG A 243 -4.31 38.98 25.26
N THR A 244 -3.54 38.75 24.20
CA THR A 244 -3.86 37.76 23.16
C THR A 244 -3.16 36.41 23.32
N GLY A 245 -2.41 36.17 24.40
CA GLY A 245 -1.86 34.85 24.73
C GLY A 245 -0.88 34.27 23.70
N LYS A 246 -0.45 35.07 22.71
CA LYS A 246 0.67 34.73 21.83
C LYS A 246 1.98 35.05 22.54
N ASP A 247 2.97 34.20 22.27
CA ASP A 247 4.30 34.24 22.84
C ASP A 247 4.88 35.68 22.77
N ILE A 248 5.37 36.19 23.91
CA ILE A 248 5.92 37.55 24.07
C ILE A 248 7.01 37.86 23.03
N ARG A 249 7.67 36.82 22.51
CA ARG A 249 8.70 36.91 21.47
C ARG A 249 8.20 37.49 20.15
N ASP A 250 6.98 37.18 19.72
CA ASP A 250 6.46 37.64 18.43
C ASP A 250 6.01 39.11 18.48
N ALA A 251 5.51 39.55 19.64
CA ALA A 251 5.13 40.94 19.86
C ALA A 251 6.37 41.87 19.98
N CYS A 252 7.44 41.42 20.64
CA CYS A 252 8.68 42.17 20.73
C CYS A 252 9.40 42.31 19.37
N LEU A 253 9.28 41.33 18.48
CA LEU A 253 9.85 41.41 17.12
C LEU A 253 9.10 42.40 16.23
N PHE A 254 7.78 42.52 16.36
CA PHE A 254 6.99 43.48 15.58
C PHE A 254 7.25 44.94 16.00
N VAL A 255 7.37 45.21 17.30
CA VAL A 255 7.66 46.57 17.81
C VAL A 255 9.16 46.91 17.66
N GLY A 256 10.05 45.93 17.83
CA GLY A 256 11.49 46.12 17.63
C GLY A 256 11.88 46.34 16.16
N GLY A 257 11.14 45.74 15.22
CA GLY A 257 11.36 45.93 13.78
C GLY A 257 10.96 47.32 13.28
N ALA A 258 9.89 47.91 13.82
CA ALA A 258 9.45 49.25 13.42
C ALA A 258 10.34 50.38 13.97
N LEU A 259 10.95 50.21 15.15
CA LEU A 259 11.85 51.21 15.73
C LEU A 259 13.30 51.11 15.23
N MET A 260 13.70 49.98 14.63
CA MET A 260 15.06 49.78 14.12
C MET A 260 15.30 50.40 12.74
N VAL A 261 14.26 50.74 11.97
CA VAL A 261 14.43 51.34 10.63
C VAL A 261 14.79 52.84 10.72
N ASP A 262 14.48 53.51 11.83
CA ASP A 262 14.81 54.94 12.02
C ASP A 262 16.02 55.19 12.94
N PHE A 263 16.68 54.15 13.48
CA PHE A 263 17.76 54.29 14.47
C PHE A 263 19.18 54.12 13.92
N VAL A 264 19.37 53.91 12.61
CA VAL A 264 20.69 53.59 12.02
C VAL A 264 21.34 54.75 11.25
N SER A 265 20.79 55.97 11.27
CA SER A 265 21.48 57.14 10.68
C SER A 265 21.64 58.31 11.66
N GLY A 266 22.83 58.41 12.27
CA GLY A 266 23.48 59.70 12.55
C GLY A 266 23.21 60.42 13.88
N THR A 267 22.26 60.02 14.73
CA THR A 267 21.79 60.90 15.83
C THR A 267 22.47 60.75 17.19
N ILE A 268 23.33 59.76 17.42
CA ILE A 268 23.99 59.58 18.74
C ILE A 268 25.00 60.70 19.04
N ALA A 269 25.68 61.24 18.03
CA ALA A 269 26.65 62.32 18.21
C ALA A 269 25.96 63.67 18.49
N GLU A 270 24.82 63.96 17.85
CA GLU A 270 24.08 65.21 18.09
C GLU A 270 23.33 65.21 19.42
N LEU A 271 22.84 64.05 19.88
CA LEU A 271 22.12 63.92 21.16
C LEU A 271 23.04 64.16 22.37
N ILE A 272 24.33 63.79 22.26
CA ILE A 272 25.33 64.06 23.31
C ILE A 272 25.67 65.56 23.36
N ILE A 273 25.72 66.23 22.20
CA ILE A 273 26.04 67.67 22.12
C ILE A 273 24.84 68.53 22.57
N THR A 274 23.60 68.12 22.31
CA THR A 274 22.40 68.81 22.83
C THR A 274 22.06 68.46 24.28
N GLY A 275 22.41 67.25 24.74
CA GLY A 275 22.20 66.79 26.13
C GLY A 275 22.96 67.60 27.19
N LEU A 276 24.06 68.26 26.81
CA LEU A 276 24.81 69.16 27.70
C LEU A 276 24.10 70.48 28.01
N LYS A 277 23.05 70.85 27.27
CA LYS A 277 22.30 72.10 27.49
C LYS A 277 20.95 71.91 28.20
N ASN A 278 20.42 70.69 28.29
CA ASN A 278 19.13 70.42 28.93
C ASN A 278 19.17 69.12 29.76
N PRO A 279 19.20 69.20 31.10
CA PRO A 279 19.35 68.03 31.98
C PRO A 279 18.16 67.04 31.87
N CYS A 280 16.98 67.51 31.48
CA CYS A 280 15.80 66.65 31.27
C CYS A 280 15.97 65.67 30.09
N VAL A 281 16.70 66.05 29.04
CA VAL A 281 16.91 65.18 27.86
C VAL A 281 17.88 64.04 28.19
N MET A 282 18.91 64.32 28.99
CA MET A 282 19.85 63.31 29.48
C MET A 282 19.19 62.30 30.43
N ALA A 283 18.29 62.76 31.31
CA ALA A 283 17.56 61.86 32.21
C ALA A 283 16.65 60.88 31.43
N CYS A 284 16.00 61.35 30.36
CA CYS A 284 15.17 60.49 29.50
C CYS A 284 16.01 59.50 28.67
N ALA A 285 17.16 59.93 28.13
CA ALA A 285 18.07 59.05 27.39
C ALA A 285 18.69 57.95 28.28
N GLY A 286 19.06 58.29 29.52
CA GLY A 286 19.55 57.33 30.51
C GLY A 286 18.52 56.27 30.88
N ALA A 287 17.24 56.66 31.05
CA ALA A 287 16.15 55.74 31.34
C ALA A 287 15.88 54.74 30.18
N GLN A 288 16.02 55.17 28.93
CA GLN A 288 15.88 54.29 27.77
C GLN A 288 17.03 53.26 27.66
N ILE A 289 18.27 53.67 27.95
CA ILE A 289 19.43 52.76 27.93
C ILE A 289 19.29 51.67 29.02
N VAL A 290 18.83 52.02 30.22
CA VAL A 290 18.58 51.04 31.30
C VAL A 290 17.49 50.04 30.92
N THR A 291 16.47 50.49 30.20
CA THR A 291 15.37 49.62 29.72
C THR A 291 15.85 48.63 28.64
N ILE A 292 16.72 49.09 27.72
CA ILE A 292 17.31 48.24 26.67
C ILE A 292 18.27 47.19 27.26
N ILE A 293 19.07 47.57 28.27
CA ILE A 293 19.98 46.62 28.94
C ILE A 293 19.18 45.58 29.75
N SER A 294 18.08 45.99 30.39
CA SER A 294 17.21 45.09 31.17
C SER A 294 16.47 44.05 30.30
N GLY A 295 16.19 44.37 29.04
CA GLY A 295 15.54 43.46 28.09
C GLY A 295 16.39 42.27 27.62
N ARG A 296 17.72 42.30 27.80
CA ARG A 296 18.62 41.19 27.42
C ARG A 296 18.85 40.15 28.52
N ILE A 297 18.46 40.43 29.76
CA ILE A 297 18.65 39.51 30.89
C ILE A 297 17.39 38.66 31.04
N LYS A 298 17.48 37.34 30.84
CA LYS A 298 16.36 36.41 31.06
C LYS A 298 15.91 36.47 32.52
N PRO A 299 14.71 37.00 32.86
CA PRO A 299 14.27 37.07 34.25
C PRO A 299 13.43 35.83 34.53
N PHE A 300 14.07 34.74 34.96
CA PHE A 300 13.31 33.53 35.35
C PHE A 300 13.50 33.14 36.82
N THR A 301 14.21 33.95 37.61
CA THR A 301 14.29 33.77 39.06
C THR A 301 13.83 35.04 39.78
N PRO A 302 13.15 34.93 40.94
CA PRO A 302 12.73 36.08 41.75
C PRO A 302 13.90 37.02 42.11
N ALA A 303 15.10 36.46 42.26
CA ALA A 303 16.33 37.20 42.50
C ALA A 303 16.73 38.13 41.33
N GLY A 304 16.47 37.71 40.08
CA GLY A 304 16.75 38.54 38.90
C GLY A 304 15.86 39.79 38.83
N ILE A 305 14.58 39.64 39.20
CA ILE A 305 13.63 40.77 39.24
C ILE A 305 14.01 41.75 40.37
N ALA A 306 14.39 41.22 41.54
CA ALA A 306 14.87 42.06 42.65
C ALA A 306 16.15 42.84 42.27
N GLY A 307 17.09 42.21 41.56
CA GLY A 307 18.31 42.87 41.08
C GLY A 307 18.03 44.03 40.13
N ILE A 308 17.11 43.87 39.17
CA ILE A 308 16.73 44.95 38.24
C ILE A 308 16.07 46.11 39.00
N LEU A 309 15.19 45.83 39.96
CA LEU A 309 14.55 46.87 40.78
C LEU A 309 15.56 47.65 41.63
N ILE A 310 16.52 46.96 42.24
CA ILE A 310 17.58 47.60 43.03
C ILE A 310 18.46 48.47 42.13
N MET A 311 18.87 47.98 40.96
CA MET A 311 19.70 48.76 40.03
C MET A 311 18.96 49.98 39.49
N SER A 312 17.67 49.86 39.21
CA SER A 312 16.83 51.00 38.81
C SER A 312 16.69 52.02 39.95
N ALA A 313 16.50 51.58 41.20
CA ALA A 313 16.41 52.46 42.35
C ALA A 313 17.73 53.20 42.60
N VAL A 314 18.87 52.50 42.51
CA VAL A 314 20.20 53.11 42.64
C VAL A 314 20.45 54.12 41.53
N ALA A 315 20.10 53.80 40.29
CA ALA A 315 20.23 54.75 39.17
C ALA A 315 19.38 56.01 39.39
N CYS A 316 18.14 55.88 39.88
CA CYS A 316 17.29 57.03 40.21
C CYS A 316 17.86 57.88 41.34
N VAL A 317 18.43 57.28 42.39
CA VAL A 317 19.08 58.01 43.49
C VAL A 317 20.32 58.76 42.97
N LEU A 318 21.17 58.11 42.17
CA LEU A 318 22.36 58.75 41.61
C LEU A 318 22.01 59.91 40.68
N LEU A 319 20.97 59.77 39.85
CA LEU A 319 20.43 60.86 39.03
C LEU A 319 19.90 62.01 39.89
N GLY A 320 19.17 61.71 40.97
CA GLY A 320 18.68 62.71 41.91
C GLY A 320 19.82 63.48 42.59
N VAL A 321 20.87 62.78 43.01
CA VAL A 321 22.08 63.40 43.61
C VAL A 321 22.80 64.28 42.58
N ALA A 322 22.95 63.83 41.34
CA ALA A 322 23.58 64.60 40.28
C ALA A 322 22.80 65.89 39.95
N VAL A 323 21.46 65.82 39.89
CA VAL A 323 20.59 66.98 39.68
C VAL A 323 20.69 67.96 40.85
N MET A 324 20.68 67.47 42.10
CA MET A 324 20.86 68.32 43.29
C MET A 324 22.22 69.03 43.29
N PHE A 325 23.30 68.33 42.90
CA PHE A 325 24.63 68.92 42.80
C PHE A 325 24.70 70.00 41.71
N TYR A 326 23.99 69.80 40.60
CA TYR A 326 23.92 70.77 39.50
C TYR A 326 23.14 72.03 39.90
N ILE A 327 22.01 71.89 40.59
CA ILE A 327 21.21 73.03 41.07
C ILE A 327 22.00 73.88 42.08
N ASN A 328 22.80 73.25 42.93
CA ASN A 328 23.59 73.96 43.95
C ASN A 328 24.86 74.66 43.41
N GLN A 329 25.19 74.46 42.13
CA GLN A 329 26.33 75.09 41.44
C GLN A 329 25.91 76.30 40.58
N GLN A 330 24.61 76.56 40.42
CA GLN A 330 24.06 77.77 39.80
C GLN A 330 23.64 78.78 40.86
#